data_AF-A0A7X5SDB8-F1
#
_entry.id   AF-A0A7X5SDB8-F1
#
_cell.length_a   1.000
_cell.length_b   1.000
_cell.length_c   1.000
_cell.angle_alpha   90.00
_cell.angle_beta   90.00
_cell.angle_gamma   90.00
#
_symmetry.space_group_name_H-M   'P 1'
#
loop_
_entity.id
_entity.type
_entity.pdbx_description
1 polymer ?
#
loop_
_entity_poly.entity_id
_entity_poly.type
_entity_poly.pdbx_seq_one_letter_code
_entity_poly.pdbx_strand_id
1 'polypeptide(L)' 'EALVRWQQPDGVLIPPDAFIPLAEESGLILPITDLVVAEVIRDLGPTLAADPSLHVAINVSAEDIKSGRVQTVLAQAL' A
#
# COMPACT_ATOMS: atom_id res chain seq x y z
N GLU A 1 2.46 -10.90 1.10
CA GLU A 1 1.84 -9.67 1.63
C GLU A 1 2.85 -8.53 1.52
N ALA A 2 2.42 -7.35 1.10
CA ALA A 2 3.21 -6.12 1.07
C ALA A 2 3.02 -5.36 2.37
N LEU A 3 4.11 -5.11 3.09
CA LEU A 3 4.09 -4.46 4.40
C LEU A 3 4.89 -3.16 4.37
N VAL A 4 4.27 -2.07 4.82
CA VAL A 4 4.91 -0.75 4.87
C VAL A 4 5.96 -0.72 5.98
N ARG A 5 7.09 -0.08 5.70
CA ARG A 5 8.15 0.22 6.66
C ARG A 5 8.50 1.70 6.53
N TRP A 6 8.36 2.45 7.61
CA TRP A 6 8.80 3.84 7.62
C TRP A 6 10.22 3.91 8.14
N GLN A 7 11.15 4.22 7.23
CA GLN A 7 12.54 4.50 7.58
C GLN A 7 12.76 6.01 7.68
N GLN A 8 13.34 6.45 8.79
CA GLN A 8 13.78 7.83 8.98
C GLN A 8 15.11 8.09 8.25
N PRO A 9 15.48 9.36 7.98
CA PRO A 9 16.71 9.70 7.27
C PRO A 9 18.00 9.19 7.94
N ASP A 10 17.98 8.99 9.25
CA ASP A 10 19.07 8.43 10.05
C ASP A 10 19.11 6.88 10.03
N GLY A 11 18.18 6.25 9.32
CA GLY A 11 18.07 4.81 9.16
C GLY A 11 17.18 4.11 10.19
N VAL A 12 16.63 4.82 11.18
CA VAL A 12 15.74 4.23 12.19
C VAL A 12 14.43 3.78 11.56
N LEU A 13 14.01 2.56 11.87
CA LEU A 13 12.71 2.01 11.44
C LEU A 13 11.64 2.32 12.48
N ILE A 14 10.60 3.02 12.05
CA ILE A 14 9.40 3.28 12.85
C ILE A 14 8.44 2.10 12.64
N PRO A 15 7.98 1.43 13.71
CA PRO A 15 7.06 0.31 13.60
C PRO A 15 5.67 0.79 13.13
N PRO A 16 4.93 -0.02 12.35
CA PRO A 16 3.57 0.30 11.90
C PRO A 16 2.64 0.79 13.00
N ASP A 17 2.65 0.16 14.16
CA ASP A 17 1.78 0.51 15.29
C ASP A 17 1.99 1.95 15.80
N ALA A 18 3.16 2.55 15.53
CA ALA A 18 3.46 3.92 15.92
C ALA A 18 2.96 4.97 14.92
N PHE A 19 2.75 4.62 13.64
CA PHE A 19 2.39 5.60 12.61
C PHE A 19 1.05 5.32 11.92
N ILE A 20 0.57 4.08 11.89
CA ILE A 20 -0.70 3.72 11.25
C ILE A 20 -1.88 4.46 11.90
N PRO A 21 -2.03 4.51 13.24
CA PRO A 21 -3.13 5.26 13.86
C PRO A 21 -3.12 6.75 13.46
N LEU A 22 -1.94 7.37 13.44
CA LEU A 22 -1.79 8.77 13.01
C LEU A 22 -2.12 8.94 11.53
N ALA A 23 -1.72 7.98 10.68
CA ALA A 23 -2.05 8.01 9.27
C ALA A 23 -3.56 7.86 9.02
N GLU A 24 -4.25 7.06 9.81
CA GLU A 24 -5.71 6.94 9.76
C GLU A 24 -6.39 8.23 10.20
N GLU A 25 -6.00 8.80 11.34
CA GLU A 25 -6.57 10.04 11.88
C GLU A 25 -6.35 11.25 10.96
N SER A 26 -5.19 11.32 10.30
CA SER A 26 -4.83 12.41 9.38
C SER A 26 -5.31 12.19 7.94
N GLY A 27 -5.87 11.02 7.63
CA GLY A 27 -6.24 10.63 6.28
C GLY A 27 -5.04 10.26 5.38
N LEU A 28 -3.80 10.30 5.89
CA LEU A 28 -2.59 9.88 5.17
C LEU A 28 -2.55 8.37 4.87
N ILE A 29 -3.39 7.56 5.52
CA ILE A 29 -3.49 6.14 5.20
C ILE A 29 -3.93 5.91 3.75
N LEU A 30 -4.76 6.80 3.20
CA LEU A 30 -5.25 6.72 1.83
C LEU A 30 -4.12 6.90 0.79
N PRO A 31 -3.32 7.99 0.80
CA PRO A 31 -2.17 8.10 -0.10
C PRO A 31 -1.06 7.08 0.19
N ILE A 32 -0.95 6.54 1.41
CA ILE A 32 -0.04 5.42 1.69
C ILE A 32 -0.50 4.17 0.93
N THR A 33 -1.81 3.85 0.93
CA THR A 33 -2.35 2.75 0.12
C THR A 33 -1.98 2.92 -1.36
N ASP A 34 -2.14 4.13 -1.91
CA ASP A 34 -1.82 4.43 -3.31
C ASP A 34 -0.34 4.20 -3.63
N LEU A 35 0.54 4.65 -2.74
CA LEU A 35 1.98 4.43 -2.86
C LEU A 35 2.31 2.93 -2.87
N VAL A 36 1.73 2.15 -1.97
CA VAL A 36 1.98 0.70 -1.90
C VAL A 36 1.52 -0.01 -3.17
N VAL A 37 0.35 0.36 -3.71
CA VAL A 37 -0.15 -0.20 -4.98
C VAL A 37 0.82 0.10 -6.12
N ALA A 38 1.25 1.36 -6.25
CA ALA A 38 2.18 1.78 -7.28
C ALA A 38 3.52 1.03 -7.17
N GLU A 39 4.08 0.89 -5.96
CA GLU A 39 5.34 0.17 -5.73
C GLU A 39 5.22 -1.32 -6.04
N VAL A 40 4.13 -1.98 -5.65
CA VAL A 40 3.92 -3.40 -5.96
C VAL A 40 3.83 -3.63 -7.46
N ILE A 41 3.08 -2.78 -8.19
CA ILE A 41 2.97 -2.93 -9.66
C ILE A 41 4.30 -2.62 -10.33
N ARG A 42 5.03 -1.58 -9.88
CA ARG A 42 6.35 -1.21 -10.39
C ARG A 42 7.35 -2.35 -10.24
N ASP A 43 7.43 -2.96 -9.05
CA ASP A 43 8.46 -3.93 -8.72
C ASP A 43 8.09 -5.37 -9.11
N LEU A 44 6.81 -5.74 -9.05
CA LEU A 44 6.35 -7.12 -9.22
C LEU A 44 5.38 -7.32 -10.37
N GLY A 45 4.92 -6.25 -11.04
CA GLY A 45 3.93 -6.32 -12.13
C GLY A 45 4.26 -7.36 -13.20
N PRO A 46 5.47 -7.33 -13.82
CA PRO A 46 5.86 -8.32 -14.82
C PRO A 46 5.90 -9.76 -14.28
N THR A 47 6.32 -9.94 -13.02
CA THR A 47 6.39 -11.27 -12.37
C THR A 47 5.00 -11.82 -12.11
N LEU A 48 4.08 -11.00 -11.59
CA LEU A 48 2.69 -11.39 -11.33
C LEU A 48 1.94 -11.66 -12.64
N ALA A 49 2.22 -10.90 -13.70
CA ALA A 49 1.63 -11.14 -15.02
C ALA A 49 2.11 -12.45 -15.66
N ALA A 50 3.33 -12.88 -15.37
CA ALA A 50 3.91 -14.10 -15.93
C ALA A 50 3.42 -15.38 -15.25
N ASP A 51 2.99 -15.30 -13.99
CA ASP A 51 2.53 -16.46 -13.20
C ASP A 51 1.24 -16.14 -12.42
N PRO A 52 0.06 -16.55 -12.92
CA PRO A 52 -1.22 -16.34 -12.26
C PRO A 52 -1.37 -17.06 -10.89
N SER A 53 -0.44 -17.94 -10.51
CA SER A 53 -0.44 -18.56 -9.19
C SER A 53 0.21 -17.67 -8.12
N LEU A 54 1.00 -16.67 -8.52
CA LEU A 54 1.62 -15.71 -7.61
C LEU A 54 0.67 -14.57 -7.27
N HIS A 55 0.59 -14.26 -5.97
CA HIS A 55 -0.30 -13.24 -5.46
C HIS A 55 0.41 -12.39 -4.41
N VAL A 56 0.13 -11.09 -4.41
CA VAL A 56 0.55 -10.14 -3.38
C VAL A 56 -0.69 -9.58 -2.71
N ALA A 57 -0.81 -9.77 -1.41
CA ALA A 57 -1.82 -9.10 -0.61
C ALA A 57 -1.37 -7.69 -0.25
N ILE A 58 -2.24 -6.70 -0.49
CA ILE A 58 -2.06 -5.30 -0.08
C ILE A 58 -3.10 -4.98 0.99
N ASN A 59 -2.66 -4.41 2.10
CA ASN A 59 -3.55 -3.94 3.15
C ASN A 59 -4.19 -2.62 2.74
N VAL A 60 -5.49 -2.48 2.97
CA VAL A 60 -6.27 -1.27 2.67
C VAL A 60 -7.03 -0.84 3.91
N SER A 61 -7.23 0.46 4.07
CA SER A 61 -7.97 0.98 5.23
C SER A 61 -9.47 0.71 5.11
N ALA A 62 -10.19 0.78 6.23
CA ALA A 62 -11.65 0.71 6.19
C ALA A 62 -12.28 1.84 5.34
N GLU A 63 -11.63 3.01 5.28
CA GLU A 63 -12.08 4.15 4.48
C GLU A 63 -11.89 3.92 2.97
N ASP A 64 -10.80 3.26 2.58
CA ASP A 64 -10.58 2.82 1.19
C ASP A 64 -11.73 1.92 0.68
N ILE A 65 -12.19 1.01 1.55
CA ILE A 65 -13.31 0.11 1.25
C ILE A 65 -14.63 0.87 1.18
N LYS A 66 -14.93 1.73 2.16
CA LYS A 66 -16.19 2.49 2.22
C LYS A 66 -16.35 3.44 1.04
N SER A 67 -15.29 4.12 0.66
CA SER A 67 -15.29 5.07 -0.46
C SER A 67 -15.27 4.38 -1.83
N GLY A 68 -14.86 3.10 -1.89
CA GLY A 68 -14.70 2.35 -3.14
C GLY A 68 -13.48 2.77 -3.98
N ARG A 69 -12.62 3.67 -3.45
CA ARG A 69 -11.49 4.25 -4.20
C ARG A 69 -10.44 3.22 -4.62
N VAL A 70 -10.36 2.07 -3.95
CA VAL A 70 -9.41 0.99 -4.27
C VAL A 70 -9.50 0.59 -5.74
N GLN A 71 -10.71 0.52 -6.30
CA GLN A 71 -10.88 0.17 -7.71
C GLN A 71 -10.26 1.21 -8.64
N THR A 72 -10.43 2.50 -8.33
CA THR A 72 -9.85 3.60 -9.09
C THR A 72 -8.33 3.58 -9.03
N VAL A 73 -7.77 3.37 -7.84
CA VAL A 73 -6.32 3.33 -7.63
C VAL A 73 -5.69 2.17 -8.41
N LEU A 74 -6.28 0.96 -8.33
CA LEU A 74 -5.81 -0.19 -9.09
C LEU A 74 -5.92 0.04 -10.61
N ALA A 75 -7.02 0.62 -11.09
CA ALA A 75 -7.21 0.90 -12.51
C ALA A 75 -6.24 1.95 -13.07
N GLN A 76 -5.76 2.88 -12.23
CA GLN A 76 -4.80 3.91 -12.63
C GLN A 76 -3.35 3.42 -12.62
N ALA A 77 -3.05 2.39 -11.83
CA ALA A 77 -1.70 1.90 -11.64
C ALA A 77 -1.33 0.74 -12.60
N LEU A 78 -2.33 0.08 -13.22
CA LEU A 78 -2.18 -0.94 -14.26
C LEU A 78 -2.11 -0.31 -15.66
#